data_AF-A0A2V1BQB5-F1
#
_entry.id   AF-A0A2V1BQB5-F1
#
_cell.length_a   1.000
_cell.length_b   1.000
_cell.length_c   1.000
_cell.angle_alpha   90.00
_cell.angle_beta   90.00
_cell.angle_gamma   90.00
#
_symmetry.space_group_name_H-M   'P 1'
#
loop_
_entity.id
_entity.type
_entity.pdbx_description
1 polymer ?
#
loop_
_entity_poly.entity_id
_entity_poly.type
_entity_poly.pdbx_seq_one_letter_code
_entity_poly.pdbx_strand_id
1 'polypeptide(L)'
;MDKITHILTSPLRRTLQTTLLAFEPAIKAGIKPVALDLLRETGKGRNSWGSDLPTLLKELGELGESVLTTEVEHNWEIPTRPIGVLVRAHSVRFKIKYLARVARMQEAERAQARSALGGSDWVQRSWCHANRWLMSYDVPHVEKDRDVHIAVVSHGSFLRKVIGEEKTVDELYNAEYKTFVFKEEECEGGVESYELVETEDSSNRSYTSTCEEAIAERMRAIEAADIDVSSGCLIEMAKQALVRVEEIEITDVYAMDVDVAQEEITLS
;
A
#
# COMPACT_ATOMS: atom_id res chain seq x y z
N MET A 1 5.82 15.33 -8.82
CA MET A 1 6.15 13.98 -8.28
C MET A 1 7.62 13.87 -7.88
N ASP A 2 8.44 14.85 -8.25
CA ASP A 2 9.91 14.85 -8.15
C ASP A 2 10.43 14.81 -6.69
N LYS A 3 9.55 15.12 -5.73
CA LYS A 3 9.87 15.03 -4.30
C LYS A 3 9.90 13.59 -3.79
N ILE A 4 9.11 12.68 -4.38
CA ILE A 4 9.03 11.27 -3.94
C ILE A 4 10.42 10.64 -4.00
N THR A 5 10.82 9.99 -2.91
CA THR A 5 12.09 9.27 -2.81
C THR A 5 11.87 7.77 -2.76
N HIS A 6 10.73 7.32 -2.22
CA HIS A 6 10.41 5.91 -2.06
C HIS A 6 8.92 5.65 -2.30
N ILE A 7 8.59 4.44 -2.75
CA ILE A 7 7.21 4.00 -2.97
C ILE A 7 7.02 2.64 -2.28
N LEU A 8 6.03 2.55 -1.40
CA LEU A 8 5.56 1.32 -0.79
C LEU A 8 4.15 1.03 -1.31
N THR A 9 3.88 -0.19 -1.73
CA THR A 9 2.59 -0.56 -2.34
C THR A 9 2.06 -1.88 -1.81
N SER A 10 0.75 -2.04 -1.72
CA SER A 10 0.16 -3.38 -1.57
C SER A 10 0.48 -4.25 -2.80
N PRO A 11 0.73 -5.56 -2.64
CA PRO A 11 0.90 -6.50 -3.74
C PRO A 11 -0.40 -6.85 -4.48
N LEU A 12 -1.55 -6.33 -4.04
CA LEU A 12 -2.83 -6.55 -4.71
C LEU A 12 -2.86 -5.87 -6.09
N ARG A 13 -3.37 -6.59 -7.11
CA ARG A 13 -3.43 -6.13 -8.52
C ARG A 13 -3.89 -4.68 -8.68
N ARG A 14 -5.03 -4.32 -8.09
CA ARG A 14 -5.59 -2.95 -8.20
C ARG A 14 -4.66 -1.89 -7.64
N THR A 15 -3.96 -2.21 -6.55
CA THR A 15 -3.02 -1.28 -5.91
C THR A 15 -1.75 -1.16 -6.72
N LEU A 16 -1.23 -2.27 -7.26
CA LEU A 16 -0.10 -2.24 -8.18
C LEU A 16 -0.42 -1.42 -9.42
N GLN A 17 -1.57 -1.62 -10.06
CA GLN A 17 -2.00 -0.82 -11.20
C GLN A 17 -2.05 0.68 -10.88
N THR A 18 -2.68 1.05 -9.75
CA THR A 18 -2.69 2.44 -9.28
C THR A 18 -1.28 2.96 -9.05
N THR A 19 -0.41 2.19 -8.40
CA THR A 19 0.98 2.59 -8.14
C THR A 19 1.74 2.84 -9.43
N LEU A 20 1.67 1.92 -10.38
CA LEU A 20 2.40 2.03 -11.64
C LEU A 20 1.91 3.20 -12.48
N LEU A 21 0.59 3.42 -12.56
CA LEU A 21 0.01 4.53 -13.32
C LEU A 21 0.27 5.89 -12.64
N ALA A 22 -0.01 5.98 -11.34
CA ALA A 22 0.08 7.25 -10.62
C ALA A 22 1.53 7.69 -10.37
N PHE A 23 2.49 6.75 -10.31
CA PHE A 23 3.88 7.07 -10.03
C PHE A 23 4.83 6.72 -11.19
N GLU A 24 4.30 6.51 -12.41
CA GLU A 24 5.09 6.20 -13.60
C GLU A 24 6.31 7.14 -13.78
N PRO A 25 6.19 8.49 -13.64
CA PRO A 25 7.35 9.36 -13.80
C PRO A 25 8.46 9.10 -12.77
N ALA A 26 8.08 8.83 -11.52
CA ALA A 26 9.02 8.51 -10.44
C ALA A 26 9.69 7.14 -10.65
N ILE A 27 8.91 6.16 -11.13
CA ILE A 27 9.41 4.81 -11.43
C ILE A 27 10.39 4.85 -12.61
N LYS A 28 10.05 5.57 -13.68
CA LYS A 28 10.94 5.79 -14.82
C LYS A 28 12.22 6.56 -14.46
N ALA A 29 12.15 7.42 -13.43
CA ALA A 29 13.33 8.08 -12.86
C ALA A 29 14.21 7.15 -11.99
N GLY A 30 13.82 5.88 -11.83
CA GLY A 30 14.61 4.84 -11.16
C GLY A 30 14.12 4.44 -9.77
N ILE A 31 13.02 5.03 -9.27
CA ILE A 31 12.45 4.64 -7.98
C ILE A 31 11.73 3.30 -8.14
N LYS A 32 12.23 2.26 -7.47
CA LYS A 32 11.63 0.93 -7.50
C LYS A 32 10.53 0.82 -6.42
N PRO A 33 9.25 0.60 -6.77
CA PRO A 33 8.23 0.36 -5.78
C PRO A 33 8.51 -0.92 -4.99
N VAL A 34 8.27 -0.91 -3.69
CA VAL A 34 8.40 -2.10 -2.83
C VAL A 34 7.01 -2.61 -2.47
N ALA A 35 6.67 -3.83 -2.90
CA ALA A 35 5.43 -4.48 -2.55
C ALA A 35 5.49 -5.05 -1.12
N LEU A 36 4.57 -4.64 -0.25
CA LEU A 36 4.48 -5.07 1.15
C LEU A 36 3.14 -5.80 1.39
N ASP A 37 3.18 -7.07 1.76
CA ASP A 37 1.97 -7.83 2.10
C ASP A 37 1.20 -7.27 3.32
N LEU A 38 1.89 -6.57 4.22
CA LEU A 38 1.30 -5.83 5.34
C LEU A 38 0.30 -4.77 4.88
N LEU A 39 0.47 -4.22 3.67
CA LEU A 39 -0.42 -3.23 3.05
C LEU A 39 -1.66 -3.87 2.39
N ARG A 40 -1.88 -5.18 2.53
CA ARG A 40 -3.07 -5.86 1.99
C ARG A 40 -4.36 -5.41 2.68
N GLU A 41 -5.42 -5.33 1.88
CA GLU A 41 -6.80 -5.11 2.31
C GLU A 41 -7.20 -6.01 3.51
N THR A 42 -8.10 -5.50 4.32
CA THR A 42 -8.70 -6.10 5.52
C THR A 42 -10.00 -6.85 5.25
N GLY A 43 -10.59 -6.64 4.08
CA GLY A 43 -11.81 -7.28 3.61
C GLY A 43 -11.69 -8.80 3.44
N LYS A 44 -12.86 -9.46 3.41
CA LYS A 44 -13.00 -10.92 3.23
C LYS A 44 -13.40 -11.32 1.81
N GLY A 45 -13.70 -10.35 0.95
CA GLY A 45 -14.12 -10.60 -0.43
C GLY A 45 -12.98 -11.20 -1.27
N ARG A 46 -13.32 -11.85 -2.39
CA ARG A 46 -12.33 -12.41 -3.34
C ARG A 46 -11.36 -11.36 -3.88
N ASN A 47 -11.82 -10.11 -3.99
CA ASN A 47 -10.99 -8.96 -4.33
C ASN A 47 -9.92 -8.63 -3.28
N SER A 48 -9.99 -9.19 -2.08
CA SER A 48 -9.00 -9.02 -1.01
C SER A 48 -7.91 -10.11 -1.03
N TRP A 49 -8.03 -11.08 -1.94
CA TRP A 49 -7.10 -12.18 -2.10
C TRP A 49 -6.02 -11.80 -3.11
N GLY A 50 -4.81 -12.34 -2.92
CA GLY A 50 -3.70 -12.08 -3.84
C GLY A 50 -3.85 -12.80 -5.16
N SER A 51 -3.07 -12.35 -6.14
CA SER A 51 -2.82 -13.05 -7.39
C SER A 51 -1.44 -13.70 -7.33
N ASP A 52 -1.17 -14.67 -8.20
CA ASP A 52 0.21 -15.11 -8.43
C ASP A 52 1.06 -13.90 -8.84
N LEU A 53 1.97 -13.48 -7.96
CA LEU A 53 2.66 -12.21 -8.10
C LEU A 53 3.63 -12.19 -9.30
N PRO A 54 4.43 -13.24 -9.57
CA PRO A 54 5.28 -13.29 -10.77
C PRO A 54 4.49 -13.16 -12.07
N THR A 55 3.37 -13.87 -12.20
CA THR A 55 2.49 -13.76 -13.38
C THR A 55 1.90 -12.36 -13.49
N LEU A 56 1.38 -11.82 -12.38
CA LEU A 56 0.82 -10.47 -12.34
C LEU A 56 1.83 -9.40 -12.74
N LEU A 57 3.05 -9.43 -12.21
CA LEU A 57 4.07 -8.43 -12.56
C LEU A 57 4.45 -8.49 -14.04
N LYS A 58 4.52 -9.69 -14.62
CA LYS A 58 4.73 -9.88 -16.05
C LYS A 58 3.58 -9.30 -16.89
N GLU A 59 2.33 -9.48 -16.46
CA GLU A 59 1.15 -8.89 -17.11
C GLU A 59 1.15 -7.35 -17.05
N LEU A 60 1.75 -6.77 -16.01
CA LEU A 60 1.91 -5.32 -15.84
C LEU A 60 3.08 -4.74 -16.66
N GLY A 61 3.78 -5.57 -17.45
CA GLY A 61 4.83 -5.16 -18.37
C GLY A 61 6.09 -4.63 -17.67
N GLU A 62 6.84 -3.78 -18.38
CA GLU A 62 8.14 -3.24 -17.93
C GLU A 62 8.05 -2.54 -16.56
N LEU A 63 6.98 -1.78 -16.32
CA LEU A 63 6.76 -1.12 -15.02
C LEU A 63 6.48 -2.15 -13.91
N GLY A 64 5.80 -3.26 -14.22
CA GLY A 64 5.60 -4.35 -13.27
C GLY A 64 6.90 -5.02 -12.85
N GLU A 65 7.82 -5.23 -13.79
CA GLU A 65 9.15 -5.81 -13.50
C GLU A 65 10.03 -4.93 -12.61
N SER A 66 9.72 -3.63 -12.50
CA SER A 66 10.42 -2.71 -11.59
C SER A 66 10.05 -2.89 -10.11
N VAL A 67 8.95 -3.61 -9.82
CA VAL A 67 8.43 -3.78 -8.47
C VAL A 67 9.23 -4.82 -7.70
N LEU A 68 9.72 -4.45 -6.52
CA LEU A 68 10.44 -5.33 -5.62
C LEU A 68 9.47 -6.09 -4.73
N THR A 69 9.58 -7.42 -4.73
CA THR A 69 8.66 -8.32 -4.01
C THR A 69 9.31 -9.04 -2.84
N THR A 70 10.49 -8.58 -2.40
CA THR A 70 11.26 -9.22 -1.30
C THR A 70 10.50 -9.26 0.02
N GLU A 71 9.49 -8.41 0.18
CA GLU A 71 8.64 -8.26 1.36
C GLU A 71 7.25 -8.89 1.23
N VAL A 72 7.08 -9.75 0.24
CA VAL A 72 5.86 -10.50 0.04
C VAL A 72 6.13 -11.93 0.50
N GLU A 73 5.53 -12.34 1.61
CA GLU A 73 5.70 -13.69 2.14
C GLU A 73 5.20 -14.75 1.15
N HIS A 74 5.76 -15.96 1.26
CA HIS A 74 5.23 -17.11 0.53
C HIS A 74 3.79 -17.39 0.99
N ASN A 75 2.89 -17.67 0.04
CA ASN A 75 1.44 -17.84 0.28
C ASN A 75 0.71 -16.58 0.80
N TRP A 76 1.26 -15.38 0.58
CA TRP A 76 0.59 -14.12 0.89
C TRP A 76 -0.78 -13.98 0.20
N GLU A 77 -1.02 -14.72 -0.89
CA GLU A 77 -2.24 -14.66 -1.67
C GLU A 77 -3.46 -15.07 -0.85
N ILE A 78 -3.23 -15.96 0.11
CA ILE A 78 -4.25 -16.49 0.99
C ILE A 78 -4.11 -15.78 2.35
N PRO A 79 -5.21 -15.28 2.95
CA PRO A 79 -5.19 -14.75 4.30
C PRO A 79 -5.11 -15.89 5.33
N THR A 80 -4.01 -16.64 5.36
CA THR A 80 -3.88 -17.88 6.16
C THR A 80 -3.73 -17.64 7.66
N ARG A 81 -3.37 -16.43 8.10
CA ARG A 81 -3.47 -15.99 9.51
C ARG A 81 -3.72 -14.49 9.58
N PRO A 82 -4.72 -13.99 10.32
CA PRO A 82 -4.87 -12.56 10.50
C PRO A 82 -3.87 -12.12 11.57
N ILE A 83 -2.67 -11.70 11.16
CA ILE A 83 -2.00 -10.68 11.98
C ILE A 83 -3.03 -9.55 12.11
N GLY A 84 -3.41 -9.23 13.36
CA GLY A 84 -4.48 -8.28 13.64
C GLY A 84 -4.26 -7.00 12.84
N VAL A 85 -5.33 -6.44 12.27
CA VAL A 85 -5.24 -5.27 11.39
C VAL A 85 -4.45 -4.13 12.03
N LEU A 86 -4.65 -3.90 13.34
CA LEU A 86 -3.93 -2.89 14.11
C LEU A 86 -2.44 -3.21 14.27
N VAL A 87 -2.09 -4.48 14.44
CA VAL A 87 -0.69 -4.93 14.50
C VAL A 87 -0.01 -4.67 13.16
N ARG A 88 -0.65 -5.03 12.04
CA ARG A 88 -0.12 -4.74 10.70
C ARG A 88 0.06 -3.23 10.48
N ALA A 89 -0.94 -2.44 10.86
CA ALA A 89 -0.88 -0.99 10.73
C ALA A 89 0.25 -0.37 11.58
N HIS A 90 0.48 -0.88 12.79
CA HIS A 90 1.62 -0.49 13.62
C HIS A 90 2.96 -0.88 12.96
N SER A 91 3.07 -2.11 12.44
CA SER A 91 4.25 -2.55 11.70
C SER A 91 4.53 -1.69 10.47
N VAL A 92 3.50 -1.26 9.74
CA VAL A 92 3.66 -0.35 8.59
C VAL A 92 4.20 1.02 9.03
N ARG A 93 3.66 1.63 10.10
CA ARG A 93 4.19 2.90 10.63
C ARG A 93 5.66 2.78 11.03
N PHE A 94 5.99 1.71 11.75
CA PHE A 94 7.36 1.41 12.13
C PHE A 94 8.27 1.29 10.89
N LYS A 95 7.83 0.52 9.88
CA LYS A 95 8.57 0.34 8.63
C LYS A 95 8.77 1.65 7.87
N ILE A 96 7.77 2.52 7.78
CA ILE A 96 7.88 3.83 7.11
C ILE A 96 8.90 4.72 7.83
N LYS A 97 8.78 4.85 9.17
CA LYS A 97 9.69 5.69 9.96
C LYS A 97 11.13 5.19 9.85
N TYR A 98 11.31 3.88 9.94
CA TYR A 98 12.62 3.28 9.90
C TYR A 98 13.24 3.33 8.49
N LEU A 99 12.44 3.16 7.42
CA LEU A 99 12.88 3.43 6.04
C LEU A 99 13.41 4.87 5.91
N ALA A 100 12.69 5.85 6.44
CA ALA A 100 13.15 7.25 6.40
C ALA A 100 14.48 7.47 7.14
N ARG A 101 14.68 6.78 8.26
CA ARG A 101 15.95 6.81 9.01
C ARG A 101 17.09 6.21 8.19
N VAL A 102 16.91 5.00 7.64
CA VAL A 102 17.93 4.31 6.84
C VAL A 102 18.26 5.09 5.56
N ALA A 103 17.26 5.69 4.92
CA ALA A 103 17.45 6.54 3.74
C ALA A 103 18.42 7.70 4.01
N ARG A 104 18.43 8.25 5.23
CA ARG A 104 19.33 9.34 5.65
C ARG A 104 20.70 8.89 6.15
N MET A 105 20.88 7.62 6.50
CA MET A 105 22.17 7.11 6.98
C MET A 105 23.22 7.17 5.88
N GLN A 106 24.44 7.54 6.26
CA GLN A 106 25.61 7.42 5.38
C GLN A 106 26.02 5.95 5.22
N GLU A 107 26.75 5.64 4.13
CA GLU A 107 27.15 4.27 3.84
C GLU A 107 28.01 3.64 4.96
N ALA A 108 28.85 4.43 5.63
CA ALA A 108 29.62 3.98 6.79
C ALA A 108 28.71 3.57 7.97
N GLU A 109 27.67 4.36 8.25
CA GLU A 109 26.70 4.06 9.31
C GLU A 109 25.86 2.84 8.94
N ARG A 110 25.46 2.70 7.66
CA ARG A 110 24.77 1.51 7.14
C ARG A 110 25.64 0.26 7.24
N ALA A 111 26.93 0.35 6.92
CA ALA A 111 27.88 -0.75 7.04
C ALA A 111 28.08 -1.17 8.50
N GLN A 112 28.19 -0.20 9.41
CA GLN A 112 28.26 -0.47 10.84
C GLN A 112 26.97 -1.13 11.34
N ALA A 113 25.79 -0.62 10.97
CA ALA A 113 24.51 -1.23 11.31
C ALA A 113 24.38 -2.67 10.79
N ARG A 114 24.84 -2.95 9.56
CA ARG A 114 24.90 -4.30 8.97
C ARG A 114 25.83 -5.23 9.76
N SER A 115 27.01 -4.76 10.16
CA SER A 115 27.95 -5.58 10.96
C SER A 115 27.41 -5.91 12.35
N ALA A 116 26.59 -5.02 12.92
CA ALA A 116 26.02 -5.19 14.24
C ALA A 116 24.90 -6.26 14.27
N LEU A 117 24.37 -6.67 13.09
CA LEU A 117 23.38 -7.75 12.96
C LEU A 117 23.92 -9.13 13.38
N GLY A 118 25.25 -9.31 13.43
CA GLY A 118 25.91 -10.53 13.90
C GLY A 118 25.99 -10.65 15.42
N GLY A 119 25.51 -9.65 16.17
CA GLY A 119 25.56 -9.61 17.63
C GLY A 119 24.64 -10.63 18.32
N SER A 120 25.01 -11.03 19.53
CA SER A 120 24.25 -11.98 20.36
C SER A 120 23.12 -11.34 21.17
N ASP A 121 22.98 -10.01 21.15
CA ASP A 121 21.98 -9.30 21.94
C ASP A 121 20.56 -9.51 21.39
N TRP A 122 19.61 -9.88 22.25
CA TRP A 122 18.26 -10.27 21.86
C TRP A 122 17.40 -9.07 21.42
N VAL A 123 17.64 -7.89 21.98
CA VAL A 123 17.02 -6.63 21.51
C VAL A 123 17.50 -6.32 20.11
N GLN A 124 18.81 -6.48 19.88
CA GLN A 124 19.42 -6.34 18.57
C GLN A 124 18.87 -7.38 17.60
N ARG A 125 18.78 -8.67 17.95
CA ARG A 125 18.20 -9.72 17.09
C ARG A 125 16.73 -9.53 16.77
N SER A 126 15.91 -9.07 17.72
CA SER A 126 14.49 -8.77 17.49
C SER A 126 14.33 -7.57 16.56
N TRP A 127 15.18 -6.56 16.73
CA TRP A 127 15.33 -5.43 15.82
C TRP A 127 15.82 -5.88 14.44
N CYS A 128 16.80 -6.78 14.35
CA CYS A 128 17.33 -7.36 13.10
C CYS A 128 16.33 -8.25 12.37
N HIS A 129 15.50 -9.02 13.08
CA HIS A 129 14.48 -9.87 12.49
C HIS A 129 13.32 -9.04 11.91
N ALA A 130 12.86 -8.01 12.63
CA ALA A 130 11.85 -7.08 12.12
C ALA A 130 12.38 -6.21 10.96
N ASN A 131 13.69 -5.95 10.92
CA ASN A 131 14.35 -5.05 9.96
C ASN A 131 15.23 -5.75 8.92
N ARG A 132 15.22 -7.08 8.85
CA ARG A 132 15.99 -7.87 7.87
C ARG A 132 15.75 -7.38 6.43
N TRP A 133 14.54 -6.90 6.19
CA TRP A 133 14.06 -6.19 5.00
C TRP A 133 14.89 -4.98 4.55
N LEU A 134 15.13 -4.01 5.42
CA LEU A 134 15.88 -2.79 5.03
C LEU A 134 17.37 -3.06 4.86
N MET A 135 17.80 -4.26 5.22
CA MET A 135 19.15 -4.76 5.02
C MET A 135 19.27 -5.66 3.78
N SER A 136 18.15 -6.21 3.26
CA SER A 136 18.11 -7.01 2.03
C SER A 136 17.80 -6.17 0.78
N TYR A 137 17.09 -5.06 0.94
CA TYR A 137 16.89 -4.05 -0.09
C TYR A 137 17.92 -2.93 0.01
N ASP A 138 18.52 -2.56 -1.12
CA ASP A 138 19.38 -1.38 -1.21
C ASP A 138 18.52 -0.11 -1.19
N VAL A 139 18.31 0.43 0.02
CA VAL A 139 17.50 1.64 0.23
C VAL A 139 18.20 2.85 -0.41
N PRO A 140 17.59 3.50 -1.41
CA PRO A 140 18.15 4.70 -2.02
C PRO A 140 18.52 5.74 -0.96
N HIS A 141 19.76 6.21 -1.00
CA HIS A 141 20.19 7.28 -0.11
C HIS A 141 19.47 8.59 -0.46
N VAL A 142 19.08 9.33 0.57
CA VAL A 142 18.52 10.67 0.44
C VAL A 142 19.49 11.63 1.09
N GLU A 143 19.90 12.64 0.33
CA GLU A 143 20.82 13.69 0.78
C GLU A 143 20.31 14.34 2.08
N LYS A 144 21.25 14.74 2.94
CA LYS A 144 20.96 15.24 4.29
C LYS A 144 19.98 16.43 4.30
N ASP A 145 20.04 17.25 3.25
CA ASP A 145 19.30 18.50 3.09
C ASP A 145 17.96 18.29 2.36
N ARG A 146 17.66 17.04 1.97
CA ARG A 146 16.44 16.65 1.26
C ARG A 146 15.50 15.87 2.17
N ASP A 147 14.23 16.21 2.10
CA ASP A 147 13.18 15.47 2.79
C ASP A 147 12.97 14.06 2.20
N VAL A 148 12.70 13.09 3.07
CA VAL A 148 12.33 11.74 2.65
C VAL A 148 10.82 11.71 2.43
N HIS A 149 10.39 11.70 1.17
CA HIS A 149 8.97 11.55 0.82
C HIS A 149 8.66 10.12 0.40
N ILE A 150 7.84 9.43 1.19
CA ILE A 150 7.45 8.05 0.96
C ILE A 150 5.99 8.03 0.50
N ALA A 151 5.74 7.58 -0.72
CA ALA A 151 4.38 7.29 -1.18
C ALA A 151 3.96 5.91 -0.64
N VAL A 152 2.80 5.83 0.00
CA VAL A 152 2.24 4.57 0.49
C VAL A 152 0.91 4.32 -0.19
N VAL A 153 0.85 3.30 -1.05
CA VAL A 153 -0.33 2.97 -1.85
C VAL A 153 -0.97 1.70 -1.28
N SER A 154 -2.18 1.82 -0.78
CA SER A 154 -2.95 0.72 -0.19
C SER A 154 -4.43 1.08 -0.24
N HIS A 155 -5.26 0.30 0.45
CA HIS A 155 -6.70 0.51 0.50
C HIS A 155 -7.07 1.49 1.60
N GLY A 156 -8.10 2.31 1.35
CA GLY A 156 -8.53 3.37 2.27
C GLY A 156 -8.85 2.85 3.67
N SER A 157 -9.59 1.73 3.75
CA SER A 157 -9.93 1.02 4.99
C SER A 157 -8.70 0.68 5.84
N PHE A 158 -7.61 0.23 5.21
CA PHE A 158 -6.38 -0.15 5.89
C PHE A 158 -5.51 1.07 6.21
N LEU A 159 -5.39 2.03 5.28
CA LEU A 159 -4.62 3.26 5.49
C LEU A 159 -5.14 4.05 6.69
N ARG A 160 -6.46 4.07 6.93
CA ARG A 160 -7.05 4.66 8.14
C ARG A 160 -6.48 4.07 9.44
N LYS A 161 -6.23 2.76 9.46
CA LYS A 161 -5.60 2.09 10.60
C LYS A 161 -4.13 2.46 10.73
N VAL A 162 -3.43 2.70 9.61
CA VAL A 162 -2.03 3.17 9.61
C VAL A 162 -1.93 4.57 10.19
N ILE A 163 -2.83 5.48 9.84
CA ILE A 163 -2.82 6.88 10.31
C ILE A 163 -3.46 7.07 11.70
N GLY A 164 -4.01 6.01 12.30
CA GLY A 164 -4.60 6.07 13.64
C GLY A 164 -6.01 6.64 13.69
N GLU A 165 -6.71 6.76 12.55
CA GLU A 165 -8.09 7.23 12.51
C GLU A 165 -9.08 6.13 12.89
N GLU A 166 -9.77 6.30 14.02
CA GLU A 166 -10.81 5.38 14.51
C GLU A 166 -12.23 5.76 14.06
N LYS A 167 -12.50 7.04 13.76
CA LYS A 167 -13.87 7.56 13.53
C LYS A 167 -14.39 7.30 12.12
N THR A 168 -15.67 6.96 12.03
CA THR A 168 -16.38 6.30 10.91
C THR A 168 -16.94 7.20 9.80
N VAL A 169 -16.62 8.50 9.75
CA VAL A 169 -17.47 9.43 8.97
C VAL A 169 -16.93 9.75 7.57
N ASP A 170 -15.61 9.78 7.36
CA ASP A 170 -15.02 10.02 6.04
C ASP A 170 -14.16 8.81 5.62
N GLU A 171 -14.67 8.02 4.69
CA GLU A 171 -13.87 6.99 4.03
C GLU A 171 -12.90 7.66 3.07
N LEU A 172 -11.62 7.26 3.08
CA LEU A 172 -10.70 7.62 1.99
C LEU A 172 -11.29 7.06 0.69
N TYR A 173 -11.65 7.95 -0.22
CA TYR A 173 -12.20 7.57 -1.51
C TYR A 173 -11.13 6.93 -2.40
N ASN A 174 -11.57 6.22 -3.44
CA ASN A 174 -10.66 5.64 -4.40
C ASN A 174 -9.76 6.71 -5.03
N ALA A 175 -8.44 6.47 -4.97
CA ALA A 175 -7.41 7.40 -5.45
C ALA A 175 -7.32 8.76 -4.72
N GLU A 176 -7.98 8.90 -3.57
CA GLU A 176 -7.70 10.00 -2.66
C GLU A 176 -6.29 9.84 -2.06
N TYR A 177 -5.57 10.94 -1.90
CA TYR A 177 -4.27 10.95 -1.25
C TYR A 177 -4.23 12.04 -0.19
N LYS A 178 -3.69 11.71 0.98
CA LYS A 178 -3.41 12.64 2.07
C LYS A 178 -1.91 12.68 2.35
N THR A 179 -1.42 13.79 2.91
CA THR A 179 -0.01 13.93 3.30
C THR A 179 0.13 14.03 4.81
N PHE A 180 1.12 13.32 5.35
CA PHE A 180 1.37 13.19 6.79
C PHE A 180 2.85 13.41 7.08
N VAL A 181 3.14 13.87 8.30
CA VAL A 181 4.48 13.93 8.89
C VAL A 181 4.48 13.13 10.18
N PHE A 182 5.64 12.58 10.57
CA PHE A 182 5.78 12.01 11.91
C PHE A 182 5.82 13.13 12.92
N LYS A 183 5.11 12.96 14.03
CA LYS A 183 5.15 13.91 15.14
C LYS A 183 6.57 13.96 15.72
N GLU A 184 7.15 15.15 15.74
CA GLU A 184 8.41 15.40 16.45
C GLU A 184 8.07 15.62 17.93
N GLU A 185 8.28 14.61 18.76
CA GLU A 185 8.20 14.75 20.22
C GLU A 185 9.56 14.49 20.85
N GLU A 186 9.90 15.27 21.88
CA GLU A 186 10.95 14.89 22.82
C GLU A 186 10.52 13.59 23.50
N CYS A 187 11.24 12.51 23.22
CA CYS A 187 10.93 11.19 23.76
C CYS A 187 11.03 11.18 25.30
N GLU A 188 9.93 11.39 26.03
CA GLU A 188 9.89 11.10 27.46
C GLU A 188 10.09 9.58 27.67
N GLY A 189 11.21 9.21 28.28
CA GLY A 189 11.56 7.81 28.55
C GLY A 189 12.21 7.06 27.38
N GLY A 190 12.62 7.74 26.30
CA GLY A 190 13.40 7.13 25.21
C GLY A 190 12.61 6.22 24.27
N VAL A 191 11.28 6.15 24.41
CA VAL A 191 10.42 5.42 23.48
C VAL A 191 10.05 6.34 22.32
N GLU A 192 10.48 5.98 21.10
CA GLU A 192 10.14 6.74 19.90
C GLU A 192 8.63 6.71 19.60
N SER A 193 8.02 7.88 19.35
CA SER A 193 6.66 7.96 18.82
C SER A 193 6.59 7.56 17.35
N TYR A 194 5.52 6.86 16.95
CA TYR A 194 5.20 6.52 15.55
C TYR A 194 3.89 7.17 15.11
N GLU A 195 3.48 8.23 15.79
CA GLU A 195 2.26 8.98 15.47
C GLU A 195 2.45 9.77 14.17
N LEU A 196 1.43 9.70 13.30
CA LEU A 196 1.36 10.44 12.04
C LEU A 196 0.39 11.59 12.23
N VAL A 197 0.81 12.80 11.84
CA VAL A 197 -0.02 14.01 11.88
C VAL A 197 -0.27 14.45 10.44
N GLU A 198 -1.53 14.64 10.08
CA GLU A 198 -1.90 15.16 8.77
C GLU A 198 -1.34 16.58 8.60
N THR A 199 -0.69 16.86 7.46
CA THR A 199 -0.15 18.19 7.17
C THR A 199 -1.28 19.19 6.94
N GLU A 200 -1.06 20.46 7.28
CA GLU A 200 -2.04 21.53 7.05
C GLU A 200 -2.50 21.61 5.59
N ASP A 201 -1.58 21.52 4.62
CA ASP A 201 -1.90 21.47 3.18
C ASP A 201 -2.87 20.34 2.83
N SER A 202 -2.75 19.19 3.48
CA SER A 202 -3.64 18.03 3.26
C SER A 202 -5.00 18.23 3.90
N SER A 203 -5.01 18.77 5.12
CA SER A 203 -6.26 19.04 5.85
C SER A 203 -7.09 20.13 5.17
N ASN A 204 -6.44 21.12 4.57
CA ASN A 204 -7.09 22.21 3.83
C ASN A 204 -7.50 21.82 2.41
N ARG A 205 -7.06 20.66 1.89
CA ARG A 205 -7.56 20.17 0.59
C ARG A 205 -9.02 19.81 0.75
N SER A 206 -9.88 20.60 0.12
CA SER A 206 -11.21 20.11 -0.24
C SER A 206 -11.00 19.04 -1.30
N TYR A 207 -11.05 17.77 -0.89
CA TYR A 207 -11.35 16.72 -1.85
C TYR A 207 -12.76 17.05 -2.32
N THR A 208 -12.86 17.64 -3.52
CA THR A 208 -14.10 17.62 -4.27
C THR A 208 -14.42 16.15 -4.42
N SER A 209 -15.18 15.64 -3.45
CA SER A 209 -15.65 14.28 -3.47
C SER A 209 -16.43 14.12 -4.78
N THR A 210 -16.87 12.91 -5.03
CA THR A 210 -17.94 12.64 -5.98
C THR A 210 -19.27 13.36 -5.66
N CYS A 211 -19.24 14.52 -5.00
CA CYS A 211 -20.29 15.53 -4.98
C CYS A 211 -20.82 15.64 -6.42
N GLU A 212 -22.06 15.20 -6.59
CA GLU A 212 -22.73 15.19 -7.89
C GLU A 212 -22.67 16.58 -8.54
N GLU A 213 -22.67 17.66 -7.75
CA GLU A 213 -22.52 19.03 -8.24
C GLU A 213 -21.14 19.30 -8.83
N ALA A 214 -20.05 18.86 -8.18
CA ALA A 214 -18.68 19.04 -8.67
C ALA A 214 -18.39 18.15 -9.90
N ILE A 215 -18.95 16.93 -9.93
CA ILE A 215 -18.93 16.07 -11.12
C ILE A 215 -19.74 16.72 -12.24
N ALA A 216 -20.95 17.21 -11.96
CA ALA A 216 -21.81 17.85 -12.95
C ALA A 216 -21.23 19.16 -13.48
N GLU A 217 -20.50 19.91 -12.66
CA GLU A 217 -19.77 21.11 -13.11
C GLU A 217 -18.60 20.75 -14.03
N ARG A 218 -17.85 19.69 -13.71
CA ARG A 218 -16.81 19.15 -14.61
C ARG A 218 -17.39 18.62 -15.93
N MET A 219 -18.50 17.90 -15.89
CA MET A 219 -19.16 17.40 -17.11
C MET A 219 -19.66 18.56 -17.97
N ARG A 220 -20.28 19.59 -17.37
CA ARG A 220 -20.66 20.83 -18.05
C ARG A 220 -19.46 21.54 -18.66
N ALA A 221 -18.31 21.56 -17.99
CA ALA A 221 -17.09 22.18 -18.51
C ALA A 221 -16.49 21.39 -19.70
N ILE A 222 -16.58 20.05 -19.69
CA ILE A 222 -16.15 19.21 -20.82
C ILE A 222 -17.07 19.40 -22.03
N GLU A 223 -18.39 19.43 -21.81
CA GLU A 223 -19.38 19.72 -22.86
C GLU A 223 -19.18 21.13 -23.45
N ALA A 224 -18.90 22.12 -22.61
CA ALA A 224 -18.67 23.50 -23.04
C ALA A 224 -17.32 23.69 -23.77
N ALA A 225 -16.34 22.82 -23.53
CA ALA A 225 -15.03 22.90 -24.14
C ALA A 225 -15.00 22.36 -25.59
N ASP A 226 -16.11 21.83 -26.10
CA ASP A 226 -16.25 21.23 -27.44
C ASP A 226 -15.10 20.26 -27.76
N ILE A 227 -14.64 19.55 -26.73
CA ILE A 227 -13.62 18.51 -26.88
C ILE A 227 -14.32 17.36 -27.59
N ASP A 228 -13.92 17.14 -28.84
CA ASP A 228 -14.42 16.06 -29.67
C ASP A 228 -14.09 14.69 -29.05
N VAL A 229 -14.98 14.20 -28.19
CA VAL A 229 -14.94 12.85 -27.60
C VAL A 229 -15.29 11.75 -28.62
N SER A 230 -15.49 12.09 -29.90
CA SER A 230 -15.75 11.11 -30.95
C SER A 230 -14.53 10.26 -31.33
N SER A 231 -13.32 10.62 -30.88
CA SER A 231 -12.19 9.69 -30.88
C SER A 231 -12.42 8.63 -29.78
N GLY A 232 -13.19 7.60 -30.13
CA GLY A 232 -13.73 6.51 -29.29
C GLY A 232 -12.72 5.62 -28.56
N CYS A 233 -11.59 6.15 -28.09
CA CYS A 233 -10.62 5.43 -27.27
C CYS A 233 -10.99 5.51 -25.77
N LEU A 234 -11.43 6.67 -25.26
CA LEU A 234 -11.67 6.85 -23.82
C LEU A 234 -13.03 6.32 -23.34
N ILE A 235 -14.07 6.39 -24.17
CA ILE A 235 -15.39 5.83 -23.83
C ILE A 235 -15.38 4.30 -23.90
N GLU A 236 -14.63 3.70 -24.84
CA GLU A 236 -14.43 2.23 -24.87
C GLU A 236 -13.62 1.75 -23.67
N MET A 237 -12.57 2.48 -23.25
CA MET A 237 -11.82 2.13 -22.04
C MET A 237 -12.65 2.29 -20.76
N ALA A 238 -13.50 3.33 -20.67
CA ALA A 238 -14.41 3.51 -19.54
C ALA A 238 -15.56 2.48 -19.54
N LYS A 239 -16.08 2.09 -20.71
CA LYS A 239 -17.07 1.03 -20.85
C LYS A 239 -16.48 -0.35 -20.55
N GLN A 240 -15.26 -0.66 -20.99
CA GLN A 240 -14.58 -1.91 -20.62
C GLN A 240 -14.26 -1.99 -19.11
N ALA A 241 -14.09 -0.85 -18.44
CA ALA A 241 -13.94 -0.78 -16.99
C ALA A 241 -15.27 -0.87 -16.23
N LEU A 242 -16.40 -0.43 -16.81
CA LEU A 242 -17.73 -0.48 -16.18
C LEU A 242 -18.56 -1.74 -16.52
N VAL A 243 -18.29 -2.44 -17.63
CA VAL A 243 -19.06 -3.62 -18.09
C VAL A 243 -18.68 -4.93 -17.36
N ARG A 244 -18.16 -4.86 -16.12
CA ARG A 244 -17.92 -6.06 -15.29
C ARG A 244 -18.61 -6.06 -13.93
N VAL A 245 -19.66 -5.24 -13.75
CA VAL A 245 -20.39 -5.18 -12.48
C VAL A 245 -21.90 -5.46 -12.61
N GLU A 246 -22.47 -5.55 -13.81
CA GLU A 246 -23.89 -5.93 -13.96
C GLU A 246 -24.07 -7.09 -14.94
N GLU A 247 -24.86 -8.07 -14.51
CA GLU A 247 -25.24 -9.35 -15.14
C GLU A 247 -24.16 -10.45 -15.19
N ILE A 248 -23.91 -11.07 -14.04
CA ILE A 248 -23.70 -12.53 -14.01
C ILE A 248 -25.04 -13.15 -13.59
N GLU A 249 -25.81 -13.64 -14.57
CA GLU A 249 -26.77 -14.70 -14.32
C GLU A 249 -25.99 -15.87 -13.69
N ILE A 250 -26.32 -16.18 -12.43
CA ILE A 250 -25.83 -17.38 -11.75
C ILE A 250 -26.59 -18.55 -12.37
N THR A 251 -26.09 -19.07 -13.49
CA THR A 251 -26.40 -20.42 -13.95
C THR A 251 -25.34 -21.39 -13.43
N ASP A 252 -25.83 -22.42 -12.74
CA ASP A 252 -25.14 -23.60 -12.21
C ASP A 252 -24.39 -23.48 -10.87
N VAL A 253 -25.18 -23.58 -9.80
CA VAL A 253 -24.72 -24.02 -8.47
C VAL A 253 -24.64 -25.55 -8.48
N TYR A 254 -23.42 -26.11 -8.51
CA TYR A 254 -23.21 -27.50 -8.08
C TYR A 254 -22.89 -27.50 -6.58
N ALA A 255 -23.89 -27.84 -5.77
CA ALA A 255 -23.67 -28.31 -4.42
C ALA A 255 -23.08 -29.72 -4.51
N MET A 256 -21.82 -29.89 -4.08
CA MET A 256 -21.35 -31.22 -3.68
C MET A 256 -21.53 -31.31 -2.18
N ASP A 257 -22.56 -32.06 -1.78
CA ASP A 257 -22.66 -32.65 -0.45
C ASP A 257 -21.40 -33.49 -0.20
N VAL A 258 -20.69 -33.15 0.87
CA VAL A 258 -19.77 -34.07 1.51
C VAL A 258 -20.12 -34.07 2.98
N ASP A 259 -21.06 -34.95 3.32
CA ASP A 259 -21.16 -35.57 4.64
C ASP A 259 -19.80 -36.19 4.99
N VAL A 260 -19.11 -35.65 5.99
CA VAL A 260 -18.22 -36.45 6.84
C VAL A 260 -18.45 -36.07 8.29
N ALA A 261 -19.26 -36.93 8.91
CA ALA A 261 -19.33 -37.34 10.30
C ALA A 261 -18.39 -36.65 11.30
N GLN A 262 -19.02 -36.11 12.33
CA GLN A 262 -18.47 -36.01 13.68
C GLN A 262 -18.08 -37.41 14.19
N GLU A 263 -16.85 -37.58 14.67
CA GLU A 263 -16.54 -38.62 15.64
C GLU A 263 -16.04 -37.97 16.93
N GLU A 264 -16.75 -38.32 18.00
CA GLU A 264 -16.51 -37.97 19.39
C GLU A 264 -15.17 -38.53 19.87
N ILE A 265 -14.35 -37.67 20.50
CA ILE A 265 -13.25 -38.14 21.35
C ILE A 265 -13.80 -38.25 22.77
N THR A 266 -14.15 -39.46 23.18
CA THR A 266 -14.35 -39.84 24.58
C THR A 266 -12.98 -40.09 25.21
N LEU A 267 -12.68 -39.31 26.25
CA LEU A 267 -11.57 -39.53 27.18
C LEU A 267 -11.93 -40.69 28.12
N SER A 268 -11.09 -41.74 28.12
CA SER A 268 -10.88 -42.65 29.25
C SER A 268 -9.41 -43.06 29.30
#